data_AF-A0A7V6ULY8-F1
#
_entry.id   AF-A0A7V6ULY8-F1
#
_cell.length_a   1.000
_cell.length_b   1.000
_cell.length_c   1.000
_cell.angle_alpha   90.00
_cell.angle_beta   90.00
_cell.angle_gamma   90.00
#
_symmetry.space_group_name_H-M   'P 1'
#
loop_
_entity.id
_entity.type
_entity.pdbx_description
1 polymer ?
#
loop_
_entity_poly.entity_id
_entity_poly.type
_entity_poly.pdbx_seq_one_letter_code
_entity_poly.pdbx_strand_id
1 'polypeptide(L)'
;MILGWPFPKRKMLLEELKSATTQDNIRISFQGSIQRFWVYRVPVGMPKYRLSNGRTQASQEAYISKHDEDADFFERDLESNKVHEIQHAILKELLLNKGKNLGQYFKDQDQNEPLILDSNGFVVNGNRRLCAFRELLKQNPQKYERFNYIEVVILPPCDEKDIDELEAQLQIIEDVKADYDWISQACMLRSKQKRHNYSYDDLSRIYQMSLKEINKELDILSHVDSYLESRNKPKEYPVVVNYRYAFEKIRESRKKINDETKKEIFTTLAYSMIDSPDESTGRLYEFIPNIQEYLDSIIEKILEEIPVGNEKEKDDDEDLLFLFDDEDELEDLPVIISKPENQANIYEILRDVVEAEKVRKRESNSKKATLYKVQKANTMLKEALLNYDAKKSVSEGITEQLEQIGETVNKLRETIKNG
;
A
#
# COMPACT_ATOMS: atom_id res chain seq x y z
N MET A 1 14.76 28.84 -14.98
CA MET A 1 14.49 27.78 -15.96
C MET A 1 13.11 28.05 -16.55
N ILE A 2 12.91 27.89 -17.86
CA ILE A 2 11.60 28.07 -18.48
C ILE A 2 10.88 26.70 -18.47
N LEU A 3 9.73 26.62 -17.80
CA LEU A 3 8.95 25.37 -17.65
C LEU A 3 7.82 25.22 -18.68
N GLY A 4 7.79 26.10 -19.66
CA GLY A 4 6.84 26.11 -20.76
C GLY A 4 6.61 27.54 -21.24
N TRP A 5 6.33 27.72 -22.53
CA TRP A 5 5.98 29.04 -23.04
C TRP A 5 4.52 29.39 -22.76
N PRO A 6 4.19 30.69 -22.66
CA PRO A 6 2.80 31.14 -22.63
C PRO A 6 2.02 30.60 -23.83
N PHE A 7 0.76 30.26 -23.60
CA PHE A 7 -0.11 29.65 -24.62
C PHE A 7 -0.09 30.37 -25.98
N PRO A 8 -0.19 31.72 -26.08
CA PRO A 8 -0.17 32.40 -27.39
C PRO A 8 1.11 32.13 -28.19
N LYS A 9 2.27 32.18 -27.53
CA LYS A 9 3.57 31.92 -28.17
C LYS A 9 3.71 30.46 -28.58
N ARG A 10 3.21 29.54 -27.74
CA ARG A 10 3.17 28.10 -28.04
C ARG A 10 2.31 27.81 -29.26
N LYS A 11 1.09 28.36 -29.28
CA LYS A 11 0.10 28.16 -30.36
C LYS A 11 0.65 28.59 -31.72
N MET A 12 1.30 29.77 -31.79
CA MET A 12 1.90 30.25 -33.04
C MET A 12 2.92 29.25 -33.61
N LEU A 13 3.82 28.72 -32.77
CA LEU A 13 4.80 27.73 -33.22
C LEU A 13 4.11 26.42 -33.63
N LEU A 14 3.11 25.95 -32.88
CA LEU A 14 2.40 24.71 -33.20
C LEU A 14 1.64 24.81 -34.54
N GLU A 15 1.08 25.98 -34.87
CA GLU A 15 0.44 26.23 -36.17
C GLU A 15 1.48 26.26 -37.31
N GLU A 16 2.63 26.88 -37.09
CA GLU A 16 3.74 26.87 -38.05
C GLU A 16 4.23 25.44 -38.34
N LEU A 17 4.44 24.65 -37.30
CA LEU A 17 4.89 23.25 -37.42
C LEU A 17 3.89 22.37 -38.17
N LYS A 18 2.58 22.57 -37.98
CA LYS A 18 1.54 21.83 -38.72
C LYS A 18 1.59 22.09 -40.23
N SER A 19 2.05 23.28 -40.63
CA SER A 19 2.23 23.64 -42.05
C SER A 19 3.58 23.21 -42.63
N ALA A 20 4.54 22.88 -41.78
CA ALA A 20 5.87 22.47 -42.19
C ALA A 20 5.89 21.02 -42.68
N THR A 21 6.58 20.77 -43.80
CA THR A 21 6.85 19.42 -44.29
C THR A 21 8.03 18.83 -43.50
N THR A 22 7.83 17.70 -42.82
CA THR A 22 8.91 16.94 -42.20
C THR A 22 9.08 15.60 -42.91
N GLN A 23 10.27 15.01 -42.82
CA GLN A 23 10.57 13.72 -43.47
C GLN A 23 10.41 12.53 -42.51
N ASP A 24 10.43 12.78 -41.20
CA ASP A 24 10.41 11.73 -40.17
C ASP A 24 9.04 11.62 -39.48
N ASN A 25 8.59 10.38 -39.29
CA ASN A 25 7.30 10.08 -38.68
C ASN A 25 7.36 8.81 -37.86
N ILE A 26 6.54 8.76 -36.82
CA ILE A 26 6.32 7.58 -35.99
C ILE A 26 4.88 7.09 -36.10
N ARG A 27 4.68 5.80 -35.80
CA ARG A 27 3.34 5.20 -35.76
C ARG A 27 2.86 5.12 -34.32
N ILE A 28 1.71 5.71 -34.04
CA ILE A 28 1.07 5.67 -32.73
C ILE A 28 -0.36 5.14 -32.93
N SER A 29 -0.76 4.22 -32.07
CA SER A 29 -2.16 3.81 -31.94
C SER A 29 -2.93 4.94 -31.24
N PHE A 30 -3.84 5.60 -31.96
CA PHE A 30 -4.58 6.77 -31.48
C PHE A 30 -5.98 6.79 -32.07
N GLN A 31 -7.01 7.05 -31.25
CA GLN A 31 -8.42 7.05 -31.67
C GLN A 31 -8.82 5.75 -32.42
N GLY A 32 -8.46 4.60 -31.85
CA GLY A 32 -8.80 3.28 -32.39
C GLY A 32 -8.08 2.85 -33.68
N SER A 33 -7.12 3.63 -34.17
CA SER A 33 -6.36 3.29 -35.38
C SER A 33 -4.86 3.62 -35.26
N ILE A 34 -4.01 2.89 -35.98
CA ILE A 34 -2.58 3.20 -36.06
C ILE A 34 -2.40 4.33 -37.07
N GLN A 35 -2.06 5.52 -36.58
CA GLN A 35 -1.85 6.73 -37.37
C GLN A 35 -0.36 7.09 -37.43
N ARG A 36 0.03 7.82 -38.48
CA ARG A 36 1.39 8.35 -38.62
C ARG A 36 1.44 9.79 -38.13
N PHE A 37 2.38 10.05 -37.23
CA PHE A 37 2.61 11.37 -36.66
C PHE A 37 4.00 11.87 -37.04
N TRP A 38 4.04 13.07 -37.61
CA TRP A 38 5.28 13.75 -37.97
C TRP A 38 6.07 14.14 -36.72
N VAL A 39 7.39 13.95 -36.79
CA VAL A 39 8.32 14.35 -35.74
C VAL A 39 8.81 15.77 -36.03
N TYR A 40 8.72 16.62 -35.02
CA TYR A 40 9.13 18.01 -35.05
C TYR A 40 10.23 18.29 -34.02
N ARG A 41 11.13 19.21 -34.33
CA ARG A 41 12.18 19.64 -33.41
C ARG A 41 11.84 21.02 -32.84
N VAL A 42 11.67 21.10 -31.52
CA VAL A 42 11.19 22.31 -30.82
C VAL A 42 12.08 22.68 -29.63
N PRO A 43 12.14 23.95 -29.22
CA PRO A 43 12.88 24.35 -28.03
C PRO A 43 12.34 23.63 -26.78
N VAL A 44 13.21 23.12 -25.91
CA VAL A 44 12.84 22.39 -24.68
C VAL A 44 12.01 23.21 -23.68
N GLY A 45 12.13 24.53 -23.76
CA GLY A 45 11.34 25.47 -22.97
C GLY A 45 9.92 25.69 -23.52
N MET A 46 9.58 25.18 -24.71
CA MET A 46 8.27 25.36 -25.32
C MET A 46 7.19 24.52 -24.62
N PRO A 47 7.31 23.18 -24.47
CA PRO A 47 6.21 22.36 -23.97
C PRO A 47 5.90 22.63 -22.50
N LYS A 48 4.64 22.42 -22.08
CA LYS A 48 4.24 22.42 -20.67
C LYS A 48 3.98 21.01 -20.18
N TYR A 49 4.15 20.75 -18.88
CA TYR A 49 3.81 19.45 -18.31
C TYR A 49 2.29 19.24 -18.36
N ARG A 50 1.84 18.04 -18.72
CA ARG A 50 0.45 17.68 -18.41
C ARG A 50 0.34 17.41 -16.91
N LEU A 51 -0.53 18.16 -16.22
CA LEU A 51 -0.73 18.04 -14.78
C LEU A 51 -1.57 16.82 -14.42
N SER A 52 -2.56 16.48 -15.25
CA SER A 52 -3.39 15.28 -15.13
C SER A 52 -2.65 14.00 -15.59
N ASN A 53 -1.51 13.68 -14.99
CA ASN A 53 -0.78 12.46 -15.29
C ASN A 53 -0.81 11.51 -14.10
N GLY A 54 -1.24 10.27 -14.32
CA GLY A 54 -1.39 9.34 -13.21
C GLY A 54 -0.08 8.99 -12.48
N ARG A 55 1.11 9.16 -13.10
CA ARG A 55 2.42 8.86 -12.47
C ARG A 55 2.74 9.78 -11.32
N THR A 56 2.19 10.99 -11.35
CA THR A 56 2.42 12.01 -10.34
C THR A 56 1.23 12.15 -9.39
N GLN A 57 0.14 11.40 -9.61
CA GLN A 57 -1.11 11.55 -8.86
C GLN A 57 -0.91 11.38 -7.36
N ALA A 58 -0.21 10.33 -6.91
CA ALA A 58 0.03 10.10 -5.48
C ALA A 58 0.87 11.24 -4.86
N SER A 59 1.92 11.69 -5.56
CA SER A 59 2.77 12.81 -5.09
C SER A 59 2.03 14.15 -5.08
N GLN A 60 1.15 14.40 -6.05
CA GLN A 60 0.31 15.60 -6.09
C GLN A 60 -0.69 15.60 -4.93
N GLU A 61 -1.34 14.47 -4.66
CA GLU A 61 -2.26 14.32 -3.54
C GLU A 61 -1.57 14.49 -2.19
N ALA A 62 -0.36 13.94 -2.04
CA ALA A 62 0.49 14.17 -0.86
C ALA A 62 0.87 15.65 -0.72
N TYR A 63 1.19 16.33 -1.82
CA TYR A 63 1.51 17.76 -1.81
C TYR A 63 0.33 18.60 -1.34
N ILE A 64 -0.86 18.36 -1.90
CA ILE A 64 -2.11 19.05 -1.53
C ILE A 64 -2.36 18.88 -0.02
N SER A 65 -2.28 17.65 0.47
CA SER A 65 -2.50 17.34 1.88
C SER A 65 -1.48 18.03 2.80
N LYS A 66 -0.20 17.95 2.48
CA LYS A 66 0.89 18.50 3.29
C LYS A 66 0.89 20.03 3.35
N HIS A 67 0.40 20.70 2.31
CA HIS A 67 0.39 22.16 2.21
C HIS A 67 -0.99 22.78 2.44
N ASP A 68 -2.00 21.96 2.77
CA ASP A 68 -3.38 22.39 2.98
C ASP A 68 -3.94 23.20 1.79
N GLU A 69 -3.62 22.75 0.56
CA GLU A 69 -4.11 23.39 -0.67
C GLU A 69 -5.46 22.77 -1.09
N ASP A 70 -6.20 23.46 -1.96
CA ASP A 70 -7.49 22.97 -2.47
C ASP A 70 -7.33 21.66 -3.26
N ALA A 71 -8.36 20.80 -3.24
CA ALA A 71 -8.34 19.52 -3.94
C ALA A 71 -8.16 19.65 -5.47
N ASP A 72 -8.56 20.78 -6.04
CA ASP A 72 -8.46 21.12 -7.46
C ASP A 72 -7.23 22.00 -7.79
N PHE A 73 -6.27 22.12 -6.87
CA PHE A 73 -5.10 23.00 -7.01
C PHE A 73 -4.31 22.81 -8.32
N PHE A 74 -4.14 21.56 -8.77
CA PHE A 74 -3.46 21.21 -10.02
C PHE A 74 -4.38 21.30 -11.26
N GLU A 75 -5.66 21.63 -11.09
CA GLU A 75 -6.69 21.58 -12.13
C GLU A 75 -7.22 22.97 -12.48
N ARG A 76 -7.28 23.87 -11.50
CA ARG A 76 -7.87 25.21 -11.64
C ARG A 76 -7.20 26.08 -12.72
N ASP A 77 -5.86 26.05 -12.78
CA ASP A 77 -5.10 26.82 -13.76
C ASP A 77 -3.92 25.99 -14.32
N LEU A 78 -4.19 25.36 -15.46
CA LEU A 78 -3.20 24.56 -16.21
C LEU A 78 -2.04 25.40 -16.75
N GLU A 79 -2.15 26.73 -16.79
CA GLU A 79 -1.11 27.64 -17.25
C GLU A 79 -0.28 28.24 -16.10
N SER A 80 -0.67 28.04 -14.84
CA SER A 80 -0.02 28.63 -13.67
C SER A 80 1.46 28.25 -13.53
N ASN A 81 2.35 29.23 -13.54
CA ASN A 81 3.78 28.99 -13.35
C ASN A 81 4.08 28.32 -12.00
N LYS A 82 3.38 28.72 -10.92
CA LYS A 82 3.53 28.11 -9.58
C LYS A 82 3.26 26.61 -9.64
N VAL A 83 2.18 26.21 -10.29
CA VAL A 83 1.79 24.79 -10.39
C VAL A 83 2.80 23.99 -11.22
N HIS A 84 3.32 24.57 -12.31
CA HIS A 84 4.36 23.93 -13.13
C HIS A 84 5.70 23.80 -12.39
N GLU A 85 6.07 24.74 -11.53
CA GLU A 85 7.26 24.65 -10.69
C GLU A 85 7.13 23.51 -9.66
N ILE A 86 5.98 23.38 -9.01
CA ILE A 86 5.68 22.29 -8.09
C ILE A 86 5.70 20.95 -8.84
N GLN A 87 5.04 20.88 -10.00
CA GLN A 87 5.04 19.67 -10.83
C GLN A 87 6.47 19.29 -11.26
N HIS A 88 7.31 20.26 -11.57
CA HIS A 88 8.71 20.02 -11.90
C HIS A 88 9.48 19.44 -10.70
N ALA A 89 9.26 19.94 -9.49
CA ALA A 89 9.86 19.39 -8.28
C ALA A 89 9.44 17.94 -8.02
N ILE A 90 8.14 17.63 -8.16
CA ILE A 90 7.61 16.26 -8.06
C ILE A 90 8.27 15.34 -9.11
N LEU A 91 8.31 15.77 -10.37
CA LEU A 91 8.93 14.99 -11.44
C LEU A 91 10.42 14.76 -11.22
N LYS A 92 11.11 15.75 -10.63
CA LYS A 92 12.53 15.67 -10.31
C LYS A 92 12.81 14.61 -9.25
N GLU A 93 12.01 14.52 -8.20
CA GLU A 93 12.10 13.45 -7.20
C GLU A 93 11.89 12.07 -7.86
N LEU A 94 10.95 11.98 -8.79
CA LEU A 94 10.64 10.76 -9.54
C LEU A 94 11.67 10.41 -10.65
N LEU A 95 12.71 11.23 -10.88
CA LEU A 95 13.81 10.86 -11.77
C LEU A 95 14.66 9.72 -11.20
N LEU A 96 14.64 9.56 -9.88
CA LEU A 96 15.25 8.48 -9.12
C LEU A 96 14.15 7.49 -8.72
N ASN A 97 13.93 6.43 -9.50
CA ASN A 97 12.92 5.43 -9.16
C ASN A 97 13.45 4.01 -9.36
N LYS A 98 13.28 3.15 -8.35
CA LYS A 98 13.56 1.69 -8.39
C LYS A 98 14.88 1.32 -9.09
N GLY A 99 15.96 2.04 -8.80
CA GLY A 99 17.31 1.80 -9.35
C GLY A 99 17.57 2.35 -10.75
N LYS A 100 16.58 2.92 -11.43
CA LYS A 100 16.75 3.64 -12.70
C LYS A 100 16.87 5.14 -12.42
N ASN A 101 17.95 5.73 -12.90
CA ASN A 101 18.18 7.17 -12.83
C ASN A 101 18.15 7.75 -14.25
N LEU A 102 16.97 8.24 -14.66
CA LEU A 102 16.78 8.87 -15.98
C LEU A 102 17.72 10.06 -16.17
N GLY A 103 17.95 10.83 -15.10
CA GLY A 103 18.89 11.95 -15.13
C GLY A 103 20.32 11.49 -15.44
N GLN A 104 20.77 10.38 -14.85
CA GLN A 104 22.09 9.80 -15.12
C GLN A 104 22.15 9.17 -16.52
N TYR A 105 21.11 8.46 -16.94
CA TYR A 105 21.03 7.84 -18.26
C TYR A 105 21.22 8.87 -19.39
N PHE A 106 20.50 9.99 -19.33
CA PHE A 106 20.60 11.04 -20.35
C PHE A 106 21.86 11.93 -20.22
N LYS A 107 22.76 11.67 -19.25
CA LYS A 107 24.08 12.34 -19.26
C LYS A 107 24.91 11.90 -20.46
N ASP A 108 24.79 10.63 -20.85
CA ASP A 108 25.62 10.00 -21.87
C ASP A 108 24.82 9.59 -23.11
N GLN A 109 23.49 9.69 -23.06
CA GLN A 109 22.58 9.35 -24.15
C GLN A 109 21.85 10.59 -24.68
N ASP A 110 21.49 10.53 -25.97
CA ASP A 110 20.59 11.49 -26.61
C ASP A 110 19.12 11.10 -26.38
N GLN A 111 18.21 11.96 -26.85
CA GLN A 111 16.80 11.62 -26.89
C GLN A 111 16.60 10.38 -27.78
N ASN A 112 15.95 9.36 -27.22
CA ASN A 112 15.73 8.07 -27.90
C ASN A 112 14.34 7.94 -28.53
N GLU A 113 13.35 8.67 -28.01
CA GLU A 113 12.00 8.73 -28.60
C GLU A 113 11.44 10.16 -28.47
N PRO A 114 10.64 10.62 -29.44
CA PRO A 114 9.97 11.91 -29.37
C PRO A 114 8.98 11.97 -28.20
N LEU A 115 8.81 13.15 -27.60
CA LEU A 115 7.73 13.37 -26.64
C LEU A 115 6.40 13.48 -27.37
N ILE A 116 5.31 13.08 -26.73
CA ILE A 116 3.96 13.23 -27.31
C ILE A 116 3.30 14.44 -26.67
N LEU A 117 2.92 15.41 -27.50
CA LEU A 117 2.21 16.62 -27.08
C LEU A 117 0.75 16.58 -27.55
N ASP A 118 -0.13 17.16 -26.75
CA ASP A 118 -1.47 17.52 -27.22
C ASP A 118 -1.43 18.70 -28.21
N SER A 119 -2.59 19.04 -28.76
CA SER A 119 -2.72 20.15 -29.71
C SER A 119 -2.39 21.54 -29.14
N ASN A 120 -2.27 21.67 -27.81
CA ASN A 120 -1.94 22.90 -27.08
C ASN A 120 -0.47 22.92 -26.59
N GLY A 121 0.30 21.85 -26.80
CA GLY A 121 1.69 21.72 -26.37
C GLY A 121 1.88 21.31 -24.92
N PHE A 122 0.89 20.63 -24.32
CA PHE A 122 1.05 19.89 -23.07
C PHE A 122 1.58 18.48 -23.35
N VAL A 123 2.50 18.02 -22.51
CA VAL A 123 3.20 16.75 -22.69
C VAL A 123 2.32 15.60 -22.19
N VAL A 124 1.69 14.89 -23.11
CA VAL A 124 0.91 13.67 -22.86
C VAL A 124 1.83 12.51 -22.47
N ASN A 125 2.94 12.34 -23.21
CA ASN A 125 3.94 11.32 -22.88
C ASN A 125 5.34 11.92 -22.81
N GLY A 126 6.08 11.54 -21.75
CA GLY A 126 7.47 11.92 -21.57
C GLY A 126 7.71 13.08 -20.60
N ASN A 127 6.77 13.38 -19.70
CA ASN A 127 6.93 14.36 -18.61
C ASN A 127 8.27 14.21 -17.85
N ARG A 128 8.62 12.97 -17.46
CA ARG A 128 9.89 12.66 -16.76
C ARG A 128 11.12 12.88 -17.63
N ARG A 129 11.05 12.53 -18.93
CA ARG A 129 12.16 12.79 -19.89
C ARG A 129 12.38 14.28 -20.07
N LEU A 130 11.31 15.05 -20.27
CA LEU A 130 11.39 16.51 -20.36
C LEU A 130 11.99 17.12 -19.08
N CYS A 131 11.59 16.63 -17.91
CA CYS A 131 12.18 17.04 -16.63
C CYS A 131 13.69 16.75 -16.58
N ALA A 132 14.13 15.56 -17.00
CA ALA A 132 15.54 15.20 -17.05
C ALA A 132 16.34 16.12 -18.00
N PHE A 133 15.83 16.37 -19.21
CA PHE A 133 16.47 17.26 -20.19
C PHE A 133 16.65 18.68 -19.65
N ARG A 134 15.61 19.22 -19.01
CA ARG A 134 15.64 20.54 -18.37
C ARG A 134 16.66 20.60 -17.23
N GLU A 135 16.68 19.61 -16.35
CA GLU A 135 17.60 19.57 -15.23
C GLU A 135 19.06 19.43 -15.71
N LEU A 136 19.33 18.63 -16.74
CA LEU A 136 20.66 18.52 -17.34
C LEU A 136 21.13 19.84 -17.94
N LEU A 137 20.29 20.51 -18.74
CA LEU A 137 20.60 21.84 -19.27
C LEU A 137 20.84 22.87 -18.17
N LYS A 138 20.06 22.84 -17.10
CA LYS A 138 20.25 23.73 -15.94
C LYS A 138 21.59 23.47 -15.26
N GLN A 139 22.00 22.21 -15.13
CA GLN A 139 23.26 21.83 -14.52
C GLN A 139 24.47 22.30 -15.34
N ASN A 140 24.44 22.09 -16.66
CA ASN A 140 25.51 22.57 -17.54
C ASN A 140 25.00 22.81 -18.97
N PRO A 141 24.64 24.07 -19.32
CA PRO A 141 24.06 24.39 -20.63
C PRO A 141 24.97 24.04 -21.81
N GLN A 142 26.29 24.17 -21.66
CA GLN A 142 27.25 23.90 -22.73
C GLN A 142 27.42 22.38 -22.95
N LYS A 143 27.57 21.61 -21.87
CA LYS A 143 27.74 20.15 -21.98
C LYS A 143 26.49 19.46 -22.54
N TYR A 144 25.31 20.01 -22.24
CA TYR A 144 24.03 19.40 -22.55
C TYR A 144 23.25 20.16 -23.64
N GLU A 145 23.94 20.96 -24.47
CA GLU A 145 23.36 21.79 -25.55
C GLU A 145 22.43 21.01 -26.48
N ARG A 146 22.69 19.71 -26.70
CA ARG A 146 21.84 18.82 -27.51
C ARG A 146 20.37 18.81 -27.06
N PHE A 147 20.10 19.05 -25.78
CA PHE A 147 18.74 19.13 -25.24
C PHE A 147 18.10 20.52 -25.39
N ASN A 148 18.76 21.53 -25.96
CA ASN A 148 18.15 22.83 -26.23
C ASN A 148 16.93 22.69 -27.15
N TYR A 149 17.01 21.71 -28.06
CA TYR A 149 15.94 21.34 -28.96
C TYR A 149 15.65 19.86 -28.81
N ILE A 150 14.37 19.52 -28.65
CA ILE A 150 13.88 18.17 -28.44
C ILE A 150 12.93 17.77 -29.55
N GLU A 151 12.83 16.47 -29.80
CA GLU A 151 11.91 15.88 -30.74
C GLU A 151 10.55 15.65 -30.10
N VAL A 152 9.50 16.03 -30.81
CA VAL A 152 8.11 15.92 -30.35
C VAL A 152 7.19 15.50 -31.49
N VAL A 153 6.10 14.84 -31.15
CA VAL A 153 4.94 14.68 -32.02
C VAL A 153 3.76 15.45 -31.45
N ILE A 154 2.89 15.95 -32.32
CA ILE A 154 1.74 16.76 -31.95
C ILE A 154 0.49 15.98 -32.34
N LEU A 155 -0.34 15.65 -31.34
CA LEU A 155 -1.62 15.00 -31.56
C LEU A 155 -2.63 15.98 -32.20
N PRO A 156 -3.59 15.50 -33.02
CA PRO A 156 -4.71 16.31 -33.43
C PRO A 156 -5.55 16.72 -32.21
N PRO A 157 -6.49 17.67 -32.38
CA PRO A 157 -7.50 17.94 -31.36
C PRO A 157 -8.17 16.63 -30.92
N CYS A 158 -8.17 16.39 -29.61
CA CYS A 158 -8.65 15.17 -28.99
C CYS A 158 -9.28 15.49 -27.64
N ASP A 159 -10.12 14.60 -27.14
CA ASP A 159 -10.70 14.73 -25.81
C ASP A 159 -9.82 14.06 -24.75
N GLU A 160 -10.19 14.23 -23.48
CA GLU A 160 -9.44 13.66 -22.37
C GLU A 160 -9.44 12.12 -22.38
N LYS A 161 -10.49 11.50 -22.95
CA LYS A 161 -10.62 10.05 -23.05
C LYS A 161 -9.65 9.48 -24.08
N ASP A 162 -9.48 10.14 -25.22
CA ASP A 162 -8.48 9.81 -26.22
C ASP A 162 -7.06 9.83 -25.62
N ILE A 163 -6.79 10.83 -24.77
CA ILE A 163 -5.50 10.97 -24.07
C ILE A 163 -5.31 9.84 -23.06
N ASP A 164 -6.36 9.49 -22.30
CA ASP A 164 -6.31 8.40 -21.31
C ASP A 164 -6.13 7.02 -21.97
N GLU A 165 -6.80 6.77 -23.09
CA GLU A 165 -6.61 5.56 -23.88
C GLU A 165 -5.18 5.46 -24.42
N LEU A 166 -4.63 6.57 -24.92
CA LEU A 166 -3.24 6.63 -25.35
C LEU A 166 -2.27 6.40 -24.20
N GLU A 167 -2.48 7.02 -23.04
CA GLU A 167 -1.65 6.82 -21.86
C GLU A 167 -1.69 5.35 -21.39
N ALA A 168 -2.86 4.73 -21.35
CA ALA A 168 -3.02 3.32 -20.98
C ALA A 168 -2.29 2.39 -21.97
N GLN A 169 -2.43 2.63 -23.28
CA GLN A 169 -1.71 1.84 -24.30
C GLN A 169 -0.19 1.98 -24.15
N LEU A 170 0.31 3.20 -23.94
CA LEU A 170 1.74 3.45 -23.73
C LEU A 170 2.25 2.83 -22.43
N GLN A 171 1.41 2.62 -21.42
CA GLN A 171 1.77 1.91 -20.19
C GLN A 171 1.85 0.39 -20.37
N ILE A 172 0.98 -0.20 -21.21
CA ILE A 172 0.87 -1.65 -21.39
C ILE A 172 2.07 -2.22 -22.16
N ILE A 173 2.61 -1.47 -23.13
CA ILE A 173 3.81 -1.84 -23.90
C ILE A 173 4.96 -2.10 -22.90
N GLU A 174 5.45 -3.34 -22.85
CA GLU A 174 6.25 -3.90 -21.75
C GLU A 174 7.52 -3.11 -21.38
N ASP A 175 8.09 -2.35 -22.33
CA ASP A 175 9.23 -1.46 -22.08
C ASP A 175 8.92 -0.29 -21.12
N VAL A 176 7.64 0.01 -20.85
CA VAL A 176 7.17 1.17 -20.06
C VAL A 176 6.54 0.78 -18.71
N LYS A 177 6.35 -0.52 -18.43
CA LYS A 177 5.82 -1.03 -17.15
C LYS A 177 6.70 -0.74 -15.94
N ALA A 178 8.01 -0.51 -16.15
CA ALA A 178 9.01 -0.51 -15.07
C ALA A 178 8.92 0.66 -14.07
N ASP A 179 8.07 1.67 -14.29
CA ASP A 179 8.15 2.94 -13.55
C ASP A 179 6.91 3.31 -12.74
N TYR A 180 5.80 2.59 -12.85
CA TYR A 180 4.62 2.89 -12.04
C TYR A 180 4.75 2.26 -10.66
N ASP A 181 4.52 3.08 -9.64
CA ASP A 181 4.24 2.56 -8.33
C ASP A 181 2.76 2.20 -8.19
N TRP A 182 2.46 1.13 -7.45
CA TRP A 182 1.10 0.62 -7.34
C TRP A 182 0.13 1.63 -6.72
N ILE A 183 0.60 2.44 -5.76
CA ILE A 183 -0.25 3.46 -5.14
C ILE A 183 -0.60 4.52 -6.17
N SER A 184 0.36 4.95 -6.98
CA SER A 184 0.11 5.92 -8.06
C SER A 184 -0.91 5.37 -9.07
N GLN A 185 -0.86 4.08 -9.38
CA GLN A 185 -1.85 3.44 -10.25
C GLN A 185 -3.24 3.45 -9.61
N ALA A 186 -3.35 3.06 -8.34
CA ALA A 186 -4.62 3.06 -7.62
C ALA A 186 -5.20 4.49 -7.48
N CYS A 187 -4.38 5.49 -7.12
CA CYS A 187 -4.78 6.90 -7.06
C CYS A 187 -5.26 7.39 -8.42
N MET A 188 -4.57 7.03 -9.50
CA MET A 188 -5.01 7.34 -10.86
C MET A 188 -6.39 6.74 -11.15
N LEU A 189 -6.60 5.45 -10.90
CA LEU A 189 -7.92 4.81 -11.11
C LEU A 189 -9.02 5.52 -10.33
N ARG A 190 -8.81 5.80 -9.05
CA ARG A 190 -9.74 6.56 -8.19
C ARG A 190 -10.02 7.96 -8.74
N SER A 191 -8.99 8.64 -9.18
CA SER A 191 -9.06 9.98 -9.77
C SER A 191 -9.88 9.98 -11.07
N LYS A 192 -9.74 8.93 -11.90
CA LYS A 192 -10.53 8.76 -13.13
C LYS A 192 -12.01 8.49 -12.84
N GLN A 193 -12.33 7.72 -11.80
CA GLN A 193 -13.71 7.55 -11.35
C GLN A 193 -14.32 8.86 -10.88
N LYS A 194 -13.62 9.60 -10.01
CA LYS A 194 -14.13 10.85 -9.42
C LYS A 194 -14.30 11.95 -10.47
N ARG A 195 -13.35 12.08 -11.40
CA ARG A 195 -13.29 13.23 -12.33
C ARG A 195 -14.01 13.01 -13.64
N HIS A 196 -13.93 11.80 -14.21
CA HIS A 196 -14.53 11.49 -15.51
C HIS A 196 -15.74 10.56 -15.40
N ASN A 197 -16.16 10.25 -14.17
CA ASN A 197 -17.30 9.37 -13.88
C ASN A 197 -17.18 8.00 -14.57
N TYR A 198 -15.95 7.51 -14.72
CA TYR A 198 -15.67 6.22 -15.35
C TYR A 198 -16.22 5.07 -14.51
N SER A 199 -16.97 4.18 -15.17
CA SER A 199 -17.41 2.94 -14.56
C SER A 199 -16.24 1.95 -14.40
N TYR A 200 -16.44 0.90 -13.60
CA TYR A 200 -15.48 -0.19 -13.53
C TYR A 200 -15.28 -0.86 -14.90
N ASP A 201 -16.32 -0.94 -15.73
CA ASP A 201 -16.25 -1.47 -17.10
C ASP A 201 -15.42 -0.56 -18.03
N ASP A 202 -15.52 0.75 -17.89
CA ASP A 202 -14.69 1.69 -18.66
C ASP A 202 -13.21 1.55 -18.31
N LEU A 203 -12.90 1.49 -17.01
CA LEU A 203 -11.52 1.26 -16.53
C LEU A 203 -10.98 -0.09 -16.99
N SER A 204 -11.80 -1.14 -16.91
CA SER A 204 -11.47 -2.50 -17.37
C SER A 204 -11.08 -2.50 -18.85
N ARG A 205 -11.90 -1.85 -19.69
CA ARG A 205 -11.66 -1.75 -21.13
C ARG A 205 -10.40 -0.92 -21.46
N ILE A 206 -10.22 0.23 -20.81
CA ILE A 206 -9.13 1.17 -21.10
C ILE A 206 -7.78 0.63 -20.63
N TYR A 207 -7.70 0.14 -19.39
CA TYR A 207 -6.45 -0.31 -18.77
C TYR A 207 -6.20 -1.82 -18.95
N GLN A 208 -7.10 -2.53 -19.62
CA GLN A 208 -7.03 -3.99 -19.84
C GLN A 208 -6.85 -4.79 -18.53
N MET A 209 -7.49 -4.31 -17.46
CA MET A 209 -7.47 -4.95 -16.14
C MET A 209 -8.82 -5.64 -15.90
N SER A 210 -8.82 -6.76 -15.17
CA SER A 210 -10.10 -7.37 -14.78
C SER A 210 -10.84 -6.51 -13.76
N LEU A 211 -12.19 -6.58 -13.77
CA LEU A 211 -13.03 -5.90 -12.76
C LEU A 211 -12.63 -6.26 -11.32
N LYS A 212 -12.21 -7.52 -11.11
CA LYS A 212 -11.72 -8.01 -9.81
C LYS A 212 -10.42 -7.33 -9.38
N GLU A 213 -9.50 -7.09 -10.32
CA GLU A 213 -8.24 -6.39 -10.06
C GLU A 213 -8.48 -4.91 -9.77
N ILE A 214 -9.32 -4.24 -10.55
CA ILE A 214 -9.65 -2.83 -10.32
C ILE A 214 -10.27 -2.65 -8.93
N ASN A 215 -11.26 -3.48 -8.58
CA ASN A 215 -11.84 -3.47 -7.23
C ASN A 215 -10.78 -3.79 -6.15
N LYS A 216 -9.87 -4.74 -6.41
CA LYS A 216 -8.76 -5.03 -5.50
C LYS A 216 -7.89 -3.79 -5.26
N GLU A 217 -7.43 -3.11 -6.30
CA GLU A 217 -6.53 -1.94 -6.16
C GLU A 217 -7.23 -0.78 -5.43
N LEU A 218 -8.50 -0.51 -5.74
CA LEU A 218 -9.26 0.56 -5.10
C LEU A 218 -9.58 0.26 -3.63
N ASP A 219 -9.93 -0.99 -3.30
CA ASP A 219 -10.14 -1.42 -1.91
C ASP A 219 -8.84 -1.34 -1.10
N ILE A 220 -7.70 -1.71 -1.68
CA ILE A 220 -6.41 -1.59 -0.99
C ILE A 220 -6.12 -0.12 -0.71
N LEU A 221 -6.35 0.75 -1.69
CA LEU A 221 -6.14 2.19 -1.53
C LEU A 221 -7.04 2.79 -0.43
N SER A 222 -8.30 2.36 -0.31
CA SER A 222 -9.15 2.85 0.79
C SER A 222 -8.63 2.44 2.17
N HIS A 223 -8.10 1.23 2.30
CA HIS A 223 -7.42 0.81 3.53
C HIS A 223 -6.15 1.61 3.84
N VAL A 224 -5.42 2.02 2.79
CA VAL A 224 -4.26 2.91 2.93
C VAL A 224 -4.71 4.30 3.38
N ASP A 225 -5.79 4.84 2.81
CA ASP A 225 -6.33 6.15 3.20
C ASP A 225 -6.73 6.13 4.68
N SER A 226 -7.51 5.12 5.12
CA SER A 226 -7.92 4.99 6.53
C SER A 226 -6.73 4.84 7.48
N TYR A 227 -5.69 4.12 7.08
CA TYR A 227 -4.45 4.02 7.86
C TYR A 227 -3.78 5.39 8.00
N LEU A 228 -3.58 6.09 6.89
CA LEU A 228 -2.92 7.39 6.85
C LEU A 228 -3.71 8.47 7.62
N GLU A 229 -5.04 8.46 7.51
CA GLU A 229 -5.95 9.32 8.27
C GLU A 229 -5.84 9.05 9.77
N SER A 230 -5.81 7.78 10.19
CA SER A 230 -5.65 7.39 11.61
C SER A 230 -4.32 7.83 12.24
N ARG A 231 -3.34 8.24 11.42
CA ARG A 231 -2.02 8.73 11.85
C ARG A 231 -1.84 10.23 11.62
N ASN A 232 -2.91 10.96 11.31
CA ASN A 232 -2.88 12.37 10.95
C ASN A 232 -1.89 12.68 9.80
N LYS A 233 -1.74 11.74 8.87
CA LYS A 233 -0.89 11.85 7.67
C LYS A 233 -1.68 11.57 6.39
N PRO A 234 -2.86 12.20 6.19
CA PRO A 234 -3.72 11.87 5.06
C PRO A 234 -2.96 11.99 3.75
N LYS A 235 -3.12 11.00 2.87
CA LYS A 235 -2.53 10.96 1.52
C LYS A 235 -0.99 11.02 1.45
N GLU A 236 -0.26 10.83 2.56
CA GLU A 236 1.21 10.65 2.56
C GLU A 236 1.64 9.27 2.03
N TYR A 237 1.20 8.96 0.81
CA TYR A 237 1.43 7.67 0.13
C TYR A 237 2.89 7.21 0.03
N PRO A 238 3.90 8.08 -0.17
CA PRO A 238 5.29 7.63 -0.28
C PRO A 238 5.81 6.87 0.95
N VAL A 239 5.23 7.09 2.13
CA VAL A 239 5.64 6.43 3.39
C VAL A 239 5.23 4.95 3.39
N VAL A 240 4.16 4.60 2.67
CA VAL A 240 3.50 3.29 2.79
C VAL A 240 3.62 2.42 1.55
N VAL A 241 4.34 2.90 0.53
CA VAL A 241 4.58 2.21 -0.75
C VAL A 241 5.11 0.78 -0.59
N ASN A 242 5.97 0.55 0.40
CA ASN A 242 6.59 -0.75 0.63
C ASN A 242 5.68 -1.76 1.37
N TYR A 243 4.54 -1.32 1.90
CA TYR A 243 3.64 -2.16 2.70
C TYR A 243 2.46 -2.74 1.92
N ARG A 244 2.51 -2.75 0.58
CA ARG A 244 1.43 -3.30 -0.28
C ARG A 244 0.91 -4.65 0.20
N TYR A 245 1.82 -5.59 0.46
CA TYR A 245 1.46 -6.94 0.90
C TYR A 245 0.73 -6.96 2.25
N ALA A 246 1.05 -6.03 3.15
CA ALA A 246 0.35 -5.90 4.43
C ALA A 246 -1.11 -5.48 4.22
N PHE A 247 -1.35 -4.43 3.42
CA PHE A 247 -2.71 -3.98 3.10
C PHE A 247 -3.51 -5.03 2.30
N GLU A 248 -2.86 -5.79 1.41
CA GLU A 248 -3.51 -6.92 0.75
C GLU A 248 -4.00 -7.98 1.75
N LYS A 249 -3.19 -8.29 2.77
CA LYS A 249 -3.56 -9.24 3.82
C LYS A 249 -4.64 -8.70 4.74
N ILE A 250 -4.61 -7.42 5.08
CA ILE A 250 -5.68 -6.76 5.84
C ILE A 250 -7.02 -6.93 5.13
N ARG A 251 -7.07 -6.65 3.82
CA ARG A 251 -8.28 -6.82 3.01
C ARG A 251 -8.77 -8.27 2.99
N GLU A 252 -7.87 -9.23 2.78
CA GLU A 252 -8.21 -10.67 2.75
C GLU A 252 -8.75 -11.17 4.10
N SER A 253 -8.12 -10.73 5.19
CA SER A 253 -8.52 -11.08 6.56
C SER A 253 -9.86 -10.42 6.95
N ARG A 254 -10.06 -9.14 6.62
CA ARG A 254 -11.31 -8.41 6.95
C ARG A 254 -12.54 -9.05 6.31
N LYS A 255 -12.41 -9.64 5.11
CA LYS A 255 -13.51 -10.37 4.44
C LYS A 255 -14.00 -11.62 5.16
N LYS A 256 -13.19 -12.17 6.09
CA LYS A 256 -13.55 -13.38 6.85
C LYS A 256 -14.20 -13.07 8.20
N ILE A 257 -14.13 -11.82 8.63
CA ILE A 257 -14.74 -11.36 9.89
C ILE A 257 -16.14 -10.86 9.55
N ASN A 258 -17.17 -11.36 10.22
CA ASN A 258 -18.56 -10.96 9.96
C ASN A 258 -18.97 -9.73 10.78
N ASP A 259 -18.50 -9.68 12.03
CA ASP A 259 -18.78 -8.65 13.04
C ASP A 259 -18.00 -7.35 12.73
N GLU A 260 -18.67 -6.19 12.77
CA GLU A 260 -18.05 -4.91 12.41
C GLU A 260 -17.12 -4.38 13.51
N THR A 261 -17.48 -4.52 14.78
CA THR A 261 -16.63 -4.11 15.92
C THR A 261 -15.33 -4.90 15.92
N LYS A 262 -15.41 -6.21 15.65
CA LYS A 262 -14.22 -7.06 15.48
C LYS A 262 -13.37 -6.67 14.26
N LYS A 263 -13.96 -6.19 13.17
CA LYS A 263 -13.20 -5.68 12.02
C LYS A 263 -12.44 -4.41 12.39
N GLU A 264 -13.03 -3.52 13.18
CA GLU A 264 -12.38 -2.28 13.62
C GLU A 264 -11.21 -2.58 14.56
N ILE A 265 -11.40 -3.46 15.55
CA ILE A 265 -10.33 -3.94 16.43
C ILE A 265 -9.20 -4.57 15.61
N PHE A 266 -9.53 -5.50 14.70
CA PHE A 266 -8.55 -6.13 13.82
C PHE A 266 -7.78 -5.11 12.97
N THR A 267 -8.48 -4.12 12.41
CA THR A 267 -7.88 -3.08 11.56
C THR A 267 -6.92 -2.23 12.38
N THR A 268 -7.30 -1.85 13.58
CA THR A 268 -6.47 -1.05 14.51
C THR A 268 -5.22 -1.82 14.94
N LEU A 269 -5.35 -3.11 15.27
CA LEU A 269 -4.21 -3.98 15.58
C LEU A 269 -3.27 -4.11 14.38
N ALA A 270 -3.82 -4.34 13.18
CA ALA A 270 -3.03 -4.44 11.97
C ALA A 270 -2.31 -3.13 11.61
N TYR A 271 -2.92 -1.97 11.88
CA TYR A 271 -2.31 -0.65 11.71
C TYR A 271 -1.20 -0.41 12.72
N SER A 272 -1.41 -0.76 13.99
CA SER A 272 -0.36 -0.74 15.01
C SER A 272 0.85 -1.50 14.49
N MET A 273 0.67 -2.75 14.02
CA MET A 273 1.74 -3.59 13.44
C MET A 273 2.55 -2.91 12.32
N ILE A 274 1.90 -2.13 11.45
CA ILE A 274 2.57 -1.42 10.35
C ILE A 274 3.46 -0.28 10.89
N ASP A 275 3.11 0.33 12.03
CA ASP A 275 3.85 1.45 12.61
C ASP A 275 5.20 1.03 13.21
N SER A 276 5.27 -0.14 13.85
CA SER A 276 6.53 -0.73 14.35
C SER A 276 6.84 -2.03 13.61
N PRO A 277 7.46 -1.95 12.42
CA PRO A 277 7.97 -3.13 11.72
C PRO A 277 9.18 -3.67 12.50
N ASP A 278 8.94 -4.53 13.48
CA ASP A 278 10.01 -5.18 14.23
C ASP A 278 10.70 -6.21 13.32
N GLU A 279 12.03 -6.07 13.14
CA GLU A 279 12.87 -7.00 12.37
C GLU A 279 12.84 -8.43 12.95
N SER A 280 12.42 -8.58 14.22
CA SER A 280 12.36 -9.87 14.93
C SER A 280 11.05 -10.64 14.73
N THR A 281 9.94 -9.97 14.42
CA THR A 281 8.70 -10.64 13.97
C THR A 281 8.83 -10.98 12.49
N GLY A 282 8.94 -12.27 12.17
CA GLY A 282 9.00 -12.73 10.77
C GLY A 282 7.99 -11.99 9.88
N ARG A 283 8.39 -11.62 8.66
CA ARG A 283 7.55 -11.13 7.54
C ARG A 283 6.15 -10.64 7.99
N LEU A 284 6.01 -9.36 8.37
CA LEU A 284 4.77 -8.67 8.80
C LEU A 284 3.45 -9.20 8.19
N TYR A 285 3.47 -9.50 6.90
CA TYR A 285 2.34 -10.04 6.13
C TYR A 285 1.90 -11.48 6.49
N GLU A 286 2.76 -12.30 7.08
CA GLU A 286 2.42 -13.61 7.63
C GLU A 286 1.75 -13.50 9.00
N PHE A 287 1.96 -12.38 9.70
CA PHE A 287 1.41 -12.16 11.03
C PHE A 287 -0.04 -11.67 10.99
N ILE A 288 -0.38 -10.80 10.03
CA ILE A 288 -1.74 -10.24 9.85
C ILE A 288 -2.83 -11.34 9.75
N PRO A 289 -2.66 -12.44 8.99
CA PRO A 289 -3.63 -13.55 8.99
C PRO A 289 -3.76 -14.26 10.34
N ASN A 290 -2.70 -14.31 11.14
CA ASN A 290 -2.76 -14.96 12.46
C ASN A 290 -3.56 -14.11 13.45
N ILE A 291 -3.46 -12.77 13.37
CA ILE A 291 -4.29 -11.87 14.17
C ILE A 291 -5.78 -12.12 13.88
N GLN A 292 -6.13 -12.34 12.60
CA GLN A 292 -7.50 -12.68 12.22
C GLN A 292 -7.94 -14.06 12.74
N GLU A 293 -7.04 -15.03 12.80
CA GLU A 293 -7.36 -16.38 13.28
C GLU A 293 -7.54 -16.44 14.80
N TYR A 294 -6.76 -15.66 15.55
CA TYR A 294 -6.74 -15.68 17.01
C TYR A 294 -7.34 -14.40 17.61
N LEU A 295 -8.19 -13.70 16.86
CA LEU A 295 -8.72 -12.39 17.24
C LEU A 295 -9.44 -12.43 18.59
N ASP A 296 -10.29 -13.44 18.81
CA ASP A 296 -11.05 -13.56 20.06
C ASP A 296 -10.12 -13.75 21.27
N SER A 297 -9.10 -14.61 21.16
CA SER A 297 -8.11 -14.81 22.23
C SER A 297 -7.19 -13.60 22.46
N ILE A 298 -6.97 -12.80 21.42
CA ILE A 298 -6.24 -11.54 21.54
C ILE A 298 -7.09 -10.52 22.29
N ILE A 299 -8.38 -10.41 21.97
CA ILE A 299 -9.31 -9.50 22.64
C ILE A 299 -9.41 -9.84 24.13
N GLU A 300 -9.61 -11.11 24.47
CA GLU A 300 -9.68 -11.59 25.87
C GLU A 300 -8.43 -11.17 26.66
N LYS A 301 -7.24 -11.42 26.12
CA LYS A 301 -5.98 -11.05 26.80
C LYS A 301 -5.74 -9.55 26.89
N ILE A 302 -6.17 -8.76 25.91
CA ILE A 302 -6.06 -7.31 25.97
C ILE A 302 -6.99 -6.75 27.06
N LEU A 303 -8.20 -7.30 27.21
CA LEU A 303 -9.12 -6.95 28.29
C LEU A 303 -8.58 -7.36 29.67
N GLU A 304 -7.90 -8.50 29.77
CA GLU A 304 -7.26 -8.94 31.01
C GLU A 304 -6.07 -8.07 31.44
N GLU A 305 -5.23 -7.63 30.50
CA GLU A 305 -4.01 -6.89 30.83
C GLU A 305 -4.18 -5.36 30.87
N ILE A 306 -5.17 -4.82 30.16
CA ILE A 306 -5.44 -3.38 30.12
C ILE A 306 -6.81 -3.13 30.77
N PRO A 307 -6.88 -2.63 32.02
CA PRO A 307 -8.15 -2.29 32.62
C PRO A 307 -8.82 -1.19 31.79
N VAL A 308 -10.01 -1.49 31.25
CA VAL A 308 -10.90 -0.51 30.63
C VAL A 308 -11.40 0.40 31.74
N GLY A 309 -10.60 1.40 32.07
CA GLY A 309 -10.88 2.34 33.14
C GLY A 309 -12.06 3.22 32.73
N ASN A 310 -13.25 2.88 33.21
CA ASN A 310 -14.33 3.83 33.42
C ASN A 310 -13.79 5.00 34.26
N GLU A 311 -13.45 6.13 33.64
CA GLU A 311 -13.47 7.41 34.34
C GLU A 311 -14.95 7.81 34.52
N LYS A 312 -15.66 7.09 35.38
CA LYS A 312 -16.82 7.65 36.06
C LYS A 312 -16.43 7.80 37.53
N GLU A 313 -16.43 9.05 37.95
CA GLU A 313 -16.20 9.48 39.32
C GLU A 313 -16.94 8.56 40.29
N LYS A 314 -16.20 8.15 41.34
CA LYS A 314 -16.76 7.45 42.48
C LYS A 314 -17.85 8.32 43.10
N ASP A 315 -19.09 7.92 42.92
CA ASP A 315 -20.10 8.12 43.95
C ASP A 315 -20.34 6.77 44.63
N ASP A 316 -20.17 6.80 45.95
CA ASP A 316 -20.44 5.72 46.87
C ASP A 316 -21.91 5.30 46.75
N ASP A 317 -22.16 4.00 46.52
CA ASP A 317 -23.10 3.26 47.36
C ASP A 317 -22.97 1.74 47.10
N GLU A 318 -22.99 1.01 48.22
CA GLU A 318 -23.06 -0.44 48.30
C GLU A 318 -24.29 -1.00 47.58
N ASP A 319 -24.14 -2.26 47.17
CA ASP A 319 -25.11 -3.12 46.48
C ASP A 319 -25.35 -2.77 45.01
N LEU A 320 -24.81 -3.60 44.10
CA LEU A 320 -25.59 -4.18 43.01
C LEU A 320 -24.80 -5.20 42.18
N LEU A 321 -25.23 -6.46 42.33
CA LEU A 321 -25.26 -7.48 41.31
C LEU A 321 -25.94 -6.94 40.02
N PHE A 322 -25.22 -6.18 39.20
CA PHE A 322 -25.65 -5.87 37.84
C PHE A 322 -24.78 -6.61 36.84
N LEU A 323 -25.47 -7.38 36.01
CA LEU A 323 -25.00 -7.98 34.77
C LEU A 323 -24.25 -6.91 33.96
N PHE A 324 -22.94 -7.05 33.85
CA PHE A 324 -22.10 -6.20 33.01
C PHE A 324 -22.40 -6.55 31.55
N ASP A 325 -22.88 -5.56 30.77
CA ASP A 325 -23.13 -5.70 29.34
C ASP A 325 -21.78 -5.71 28.59
N ASP A 326 -21.42 -6.84 28.00
CA ASP A 326 -20.16 -7.06 27.24
C ASP A 326 -20.03 -6.16 25.98
N GLU A 327 -21.08 -5.45 25.57
CA GLU A 327 -21.08 -4.61 24.35
C GLU A 327 -20.30 -3.30 24.51
N ASP A 328 -20.33 -2.66 25.68
CA ASP A 328 -19.71 -1.35 25.89
C ASP A 328 -18.15 -1.41 25.96
N GLU A 329 -17.57 -2.52 26.44
CA GLU A 329 -16.10 -2.67 26.54
C GLU A 329 -15.42 -2.91 25.18
N LEU A 330 -16.15 -3.50 24.22
CA LEU A 330 -15.66 -3.77 22.87
C LEU A 330 -15.53 -2.51 22.00
N GLU A 331 -16.36 -1.49 22.27
CA GLU A 331 -16.33 -0.21 21.54
C GLU A 331 -15.11 0.66 21.91
N ASP A 332 -14.61 0.58 23.15
CA ASP A 332 -13.48 1.38 23.62
C ASP A 332 -12.09 0.80 23.27
N LEU A 333 -12.04 -0.50 22.97
CA LEU A 333 -10.81 -1.24 22.64
C LEU A 333 -9.99 -0.63 21.48
N PRO A 334 -10.57 -0.23 20.33
CA PRO A 334 -9.82 0.44 19.25
C PRO A 334 -9.13 1.75 19.70
N VAL A 335 -9.75 2.49 20.61
CA VAL A 335 -9.19 3.74 21.16
C VAL A 335 -8.01 3.43 22.07
N ILE A 336 -8.13 2.41 22.91
CA ILE A 336 -7.07 1.94 23.82
C ILE A 336 -5.87 1.40 23.05
N ILE A 337 -6.12 0.64 21.98
CA ILE A 337 -5.07 0.06 21.12
C ILE A 337 -4.31 1.14 20.34
N SER A 338 -4.99 2.22 19.98
CA SER A 338 -4.40 3.32 19.23
C SER A 338 -3.46 4.19 20.07
N LYS A 339 -3.47 4.08 21.41
CA LYS A 339 -2.61 4.87 22.30
C LYS A 339 -1.15 4.42 22.19
N PRO A 340 -0.19 5.34 21.95
CA PRO A 340 1.23 5.01 21.77
C PRO A 340 1.88 4.38 23.01
N GLU A 341 1.38 4.67 24.20
CA GLU A 341 1.86 4.10 25.47
C GLU A 341 1.60 2.59 25.57
N ASN A 342 0.50 2.13 24.97
CA ASN A 342 0.09 0.72 25.01
C ASN A 342 0.66 -0.09 23.85
N GLN A 343 1.23 0.55 22.81
CA GLN A 343 1.68 -0.15 21.61
C GLN A 343 2.71 -1.24 21.93
N ALA A 344 3.74 -0.92 22.72
CA ALA A 344 4.79 -1.90 23.07
C ALA A 344 4.23 -3.13 23.79
N ASN A 345 3.35 -2.94 24.77
CA ASN A 345 2.70 -4.04 25.49
C ASN A 345 1.77 -4.84 24.56
N ILE A 346 0.99 -4.17 23.70
CA ILE A 346 0.11 -4.83 22.73
C ILE A 346 0.92 -5.67 21.75
N TYR A 347 2.11 -5.22 21.33
CA TYR A 347 3.01 -6.00 20.49
C TYR A 347 3.50 -7.28 21.16
N GLU A 348 3.89 -7.21 22.44
CA GLU A 348 4.30 -8.38 23.22
C GLU A 348 3.13 -9.34 23.42
N ILE A 349 1.95 -8.84 23.81
CA ILE A 349 0.73 -9.63 23.94
C ILE A 349 0.40 -10.32 22.61
N LEU A 350 0.38 -9.58 21.49
CA LEU A 350 0.11 -10.13 20.16
C LEU A 350 1.09 -11.25 19.81
N ARG A 351 2.40 -11.04 20.04
CA ARG A 351 3.43 -12.06 19.80
C ARG A 351 3.16 -13.30 20.64
N ASP A 352 2.93 -13.13 21.94
CA ASP A 352 2.74 -14.22 22.88
C ASP A 352 1.46 -15.01 22.61
N VAL A 353 0.35 -14.34 22.28
CA VAL A 353 -0.90 -15.02 21.88
C VAL A 353 -0.69 -15.80 20.59
N VAL A 354 -0.12 -15.17 19.57
CA VAL A 354 0.07 -15.81 18.27
C VAL A 354 1.04 -16.98 18.34
N GLU A 355 2.11 -16.87 19.15
CA GLU A 355 3.04 -17.99 19.38
C GLU A 355 2.38 -19.12 20.18
N ALA A 356 1.66 -18.81 21.27
CA ALA A 356 0.94 -19.80 22.05
C ALA A 356 -0.10 -20.55 21.23
N GLU A 357 -0.87 -19.85 20.40
CA GLU A 357 -1.88 -20.46 19.54
C GLU A 357 -1.28 -21.23 18.36
N LYS A 358 -0.16 -20.76 17.79
CA LYS A 358 0.60 -21.56 16.80
C LYS A 358 1.09 -22.88 17.40
N VAL A 359 1.54 -22.87 18.66
CA VAL A 359 1.94 -24.09 19.37
C VAL A 359 0.72 -24.99 19.59
N ARG A 360 -0.40 -24.48 20.10
CA ARG A 360 -1.65 -25.23 20.29
C ARG A 360 -2.16 -25.85 18.98
N LYS A 361 -2.12 -25.11 17.89
CA LYS A 361 -2.55 -25.58 16.56
C LYS A 361 -1.60 -26.63 15.98
N ARG A 362 -0.28 -26.51 16.18
CA ARG A 362 0.69 -27.58 15.84
C ARG A 362 0.46 -28.84 16.67
N GLU A 363 0.16 -28.67 17.96
CA GLU A 363 -0.19 -29.75 18.87
C GLU A 363 -1.53 -30.41 18.54
N SER A 364 -2.48 -29.70 17.91
CA SER A 364 -3.78 -30.24 17.52
C SER A 364 -3.80 -30.86 16.12
N ASN A 365 -3.11 -30.27 15.14
CA ASN A 365 -3.24 -30.64 13.72
C ASN A 365 -2.32 -31.77 13.25
N SER A 366 -1.24 -32.10 13.96
CA SER A 366 -0.39 -33.18 13.48
C SER A 366 -1.01 -34.54 13.84
N LYS A 367 -0.97 -35.52 12.91
CA LYS A 367 -1.19 -36.95 13.25
C LYS A 367 -0.26 -37.45 14.38
N LYS A 368 0.72 -36.63 14.79
CA LYS A 368 1.66 -36.81 15.89
C LYS A 368 1.27 -36.00 17.14
N ALA A 369 0.09 -35.38 17.21
CA ALA A 369 -0.44 -34.64 18.35
C ALA A 369 -0.43 -35.49 19.62
N THR A 370 -1.05 -36.67 19.52
CA THR A 370 -1.09 -37.68 20.57
C THR A 370 0.33 -38.18 20.90
N LEU A 371 1.17 -38.38 19.89
CA LEU A 371 2.56 -38.81 20.08
C LEU A 371 3.39 -37.78 20.84
N TYR A 372 3.25 -36.50 20.53
CA TYR A 372 3.95 -35.40 21.18
C TYR A 372 3.51 -35.23 22.64
N LYS A 373 2.19 -35.30 22.91
CA LYS A 373 1.66 -35.27 24.28
C LYS A 373 2.18 -36.45 25.12
N VAL A 374 2.25 -37.65 24.54
CA VAL A 374 2.84 -38.83 25.19
C VAL A 374 4.35 -38.69 25.41
N GLN A 375 5.09 -38.09 24.46
CA GLN A 375 6.53 -37.82 24.61
C GLN A 375 6.82 -36.80 25.72
N LYS A 376 6.03 -35.73 25.81
CA LYS A 376 6.14 -34.72 26.87
C LYS A 376 5.84 -35.33 28.24
N ALA A 377 4.76 -36.10 28.35
CA ALA A 377 4.42 -36.83 29.59
C ALA A 377 5.55 -37.79 30.02
N ASN A 378 6.15 -38.54 29.08
CA ASN A 378 7.29 -39.41 29.35
C ASN A 378 8.52 -38.63 29.87
N THR A 379 8.77 -37.43 29.32
CA THR A 379 9.89 -36.59 29.74
C THR A 379 9.68 -36.06 31.17
N MET A 380 8.48 -35.54 31.45
CA MET A 380 8.12 -35.05 32.79
C MET A 380 8.14 -36.16 33.86
N LEU A 381 7.72 -37.38 33.51
CA LEU A 381 7.80 -38.53 34.41
C LEU A 381 9.24 -38.98 34.70
N LYS A 382 10.14 -38.88 33.70
CA LYS A 382 11.58 -39.15 33.90
C LYS A 382 12.24 -38.10 34.79
N GLU A 383 11.89 -36.83 34.62
CA GLU A 383 12.35 -35.74 35.49
C GLU A 383 11.82 -35.90 36.91
N ALA A 384 10.55 -36.28 37.08
CA ALA A 384 9.97 -36.58 38.38
C ALA A 384 10.70 -37.75 39.08
N LEU A 385 11.11 -38.78 38.33
CA LEU A 385 11.91 -39.89 38.86
C LEU A 385 13.32 -39.45 39.26
N LEU A 386 13.96 -38.56 38.50
CA LEU A 386 15.28 -38.01 38.82
C LEU A 386 15.26 -37.10 40.06
N ASN A 387 14.16 -36.38 40.28
CA ASN A 387 13.98 -35.45 41.38
C ASN A 387 13.31 -36.07 42.62
N TYR A 388 12.96 -37.36 42.57
CA TYR A 388 12.33 -38.06 43.69
C TYR A 388 13.37 -38.33 44.79
N ASP A 389 13.16 -37.74 45.96
CA ASP A 389 13.94 -37.99 47.16
C ASP A 389 13.02 -38.57 48.24
N ALA A 390 13.28 -39.81 48.65
CA ALA A 390 12.50 -40.56 49.63
C ALA A 390 12.36 -39.85 51.00
N LYS A 391 13.17 -38.82 51.28
CA LYS A 391 13.11 -38.03 52.51
C LYS A 391 12.37 -36.70 52.39
N LYS A 392 12.08 -36.22 51.17
CA LYS A 392 11.51 -34.87 50.92
C LYS A 392 10.24 -34.89 50.07
N SER A 393 9.94 -35.98 49.39
CA SER A 393 8.77 -36.08 48.50
C SER A 393 7.60 -36.79 49.21
N VAL A 394 6.39 -36.24 49.09
CA VAL A 394 5.16 -36.82 49.68
C VAL A 394 4.75 -38.06 48.88
N SER A 395 4.93 -39.26 49.45
CA SER A 395 4.73 -40.54 48.75
C SER A 395 3.25 -40.95 48.57
N GLU A 396 2.35 -40.49 49.45
CA GLU A 396 0.93 -40.88 49.39
C GLU A 396 0.23 -40.32 48.14
N GLY A 397 0.34 -39.02 47.87
CA GLY A 397 -0.29 -38.40 46.69
C GLY A 397 0.36 -38.77 45.34
N ILE A 398 1.65 -39.11 45.35
CA ILE A 398 2.37 -39.55 44.13
C ILE A 398 1.86 -40.93 43.68
N THR A 399 1.54 -41.82 44.62
CA THR A 399 1.09 -43.19 44.32
C THR A 399 -0.26 -43.18 43.61
N GLU A 400 -1.23 -42.41 44.12
CA GLU A 400 -2.57 -42.27 43.51
C GLU A 400 -2.49 -41.66 42.10
N GLN A 401 -1.65 -40.65 41.91
CA GLN A 401 -1.44 -40.03 40.60
C GLN A 401 -0.78 -40.98 39.60
N LEU A 402 0.17 -41.82 40.04
CA LEU A 402 0.78 -42.84 39.18
C LEU A 402 -0.22 -43.93 38.78
N GLU A 403 -1.14 -44.32 39.67
CA GLU A 403 -2.21 -45.27 39.35
C GLU A 403 -3.17 -44.70 38.29
N GLN A 404 -3.62 -43.45 38.44
CA GLN A 404 -4.48 -42.78 37.46
C GLN A 404 -3.81 -42.60 36.09
N ILE A 405 -2.50 -42.27 36.07
CA ILE A 405 -1.70 -42.22 34.84
C ILE A 405 -1.65 -43.62 34.21
N GLY A 406 -1.46 -44.67 35.01
CA GLY A 406 -1.44 -46.06 34.56
C GLY A 406 -2.75 -46.49 33.90
N GLU A 407 -3.90 -46.18 34.50
CA GLU A 407 -5.22 -46.44 33.91
C GLU A 407 -5.41 -45.72 32.56
N THR A 408 -5.00 -44.46 32.50
CA THR A 408 -5.11 -43.63 31.29
C THR A 408 -4.21 -44.17 30.17
N VAL A 409 -3.00 -44.63 30.50
CA VAL A 409 -2.08 -45.29 29.56
C VAL A 409 -2.66 -46.61 29.05
N ASN A 410 -3.32 -47.40 29.90
CA ASN A 410 -3.96 -48.64 29.48
C ASN A 410 -5.12 -48.40 28.51
N LYS A 411 -5.99 -47.43 28.80
CA LYS A 411 -7.06 -47.00 27.87
C LYS A 411 -6.49 -46.53 26.52
N LEU A 412 -5.41 -45.74 26.54
CA LEU A 412 -4.70 -45.31 25.33
C LEU A 412 -4.13 -46.50 24.53
N ARG A 413 -3.56 -47.51 25.19
CA ARG A 413 -3.06 -48.73 24.53
C ARG A 413 -4.18 -49.55 23.89
N GLU A 414 -5.32 -49.67 24.55
CA GLU A 414 -6.49 -50.37 24.00
C GLU A 414 -7.05 -49.63 22.77
N THR A 415 -7.13 -48.30 22.85
CA THR A 415 -7.59 -47.46 21.73
C THR A 415 -6.66 -47.58 20.52
N ILE A 416 -5.32 -47.65 20.73
CA ILE A 416 -4.34 -47.87 19.66
C ILE A 416 -4.41 -49.28 19.07
N LYS A 417 -4.82 -50.29 19.84
CA LYS A 417 -4.98 -51.66 19.32
C LYS A 417 -6.26 -51.85 18.49
N ASN A 418 -7.26 -51.01 18.72
CA ASN A 418 -8.60 -51.13 18.12
C ASN A 418 -8.86 -50.14 16.96
N GLY A 419 -7.92 -49.25 16.65
CA GLY A 419 -7.96 -48.33 15.50
C GLY A 419 -6.80 -48.58 14.56
#